data_AF-G9EKK9-F1
#
_entry.id   AF-G9EKK9-F1
#
_cell.length_a   1.000
_cell.length_b   1.000
_cell.length_c   1.000
_cell.angle_alpha   90.00
_cell.angle_beta   90.00
_cell.angle_gamma   90.00
#
_symmetry.space_group_name_H-M   'P 1'
#
loop_
_entity.id
_entity.type
_entity.pdbx_description
1 polymer ?
#
loop_
_entity_poly.entity_id
_entity_poly.type
_entity_poly.pdbx_seq_one_letter_code
_entity_poly.pdbx_strand_id
1 'polypeptide(L)' 'MCNLLRKEYSVNELTVLVGLSQSALSQHLAKMRNEGLVGTHKQGTMIYYRINKPEVEAILSTLYLIYCKE' A
#
# COMPACT_ATOMS: atom_id res chain seq x y z
N MET A 1 3.82 -3.70 -4.25
CA MET A 1 2.71 -3.99 -3.31
C MET A 1 3.12 -4.91 -2.15
N CYS A 2 4.25 -5.60 -2.25
CA CYS A 2 4.75 -6.57 -1.28
C CYS A 2 5.15 -5.99 0.12
N ASN A 3 5.39 -4.68 0.23
CA ASN A 3 5.95 -4.08 1.46
C ASN A 3 4.92 -3.66 2.51
N LEU A 4 3.67 -3.37 2.12
CA LEU A 4 2.59 -2.91 3.03
C LEU A 4 2.16 -3.94 4.08
N LEU A 5 2.64 -5.19 3.98
CA LEU A 5 2.28 -6.30 4.87
C LEU A 5 2.96 -6.24 6.24
N ARG A 6 4.00 -5.40 6.44
CA ARG A 6 4.78 -5.41 7.69
C ARG A 6 4.93 -4.06 8.39
N LYS A 7 4.71 -2.94 7.70
CA LYS A 7 4.86 -1.58 8.23
C LYS A 7 3.93 -0.59 7.52
N GLU A 8 3.70 0.58 8.13
CA GLU A 8 3.10 1.72 7.46
C GLU A 8 4.14 2.39 6.56
N TYR A 9 3.75 2.84 5.37
CA TYR A 9 4.64 3.53 4.43
C TYR A 9 4.00 4.82 3.93
N SER A 10 4.81 5.85 3.79
CA SER A 10 4.43 7.06 3.06
C SER A 10 4.35 6.80 1.55
N VAL A 11 3.66 7.69 0.84
CA VAL A 11 3.59 7.65 -0.64
C VAL A 11 4.98 7.66 -1.25
N ASN A 12 5.91 8.46 -0.72
CA ASN A 12 7.28 8.56 -1.24
C ASN A 12 8.03 7.23 -1.08
N GLU A 13 7.94 6.59 0.07
CA GLU A 13 8.56 5.28 0.31
C GLU A 13 7.95 4.22 -0.62
N LEU A 14 6.62 4.19 -0.76
CA LEU A 14 5.95 3.27 -1.68
C LEU A 14 6.30 3.53 -3.15
N THR A 15 6.54 4.78 -3.53
CA THR A 15 6.96 5.14 -4.90
C THR A 15 8.30 4.49 -5.22
N VAL A 16 9.28 4.61 -4.31
CA VAL A 16 10.60 3.99 -4.45
C VAL A 16 10.50 2.47 -4.48
N LEU A 17 9.65 1.89 -3.63
CA LEU A 17 9.54 0.44 -3.47
C LEU A 17 8.77 -0.27 -4.61
N VAL A 18 7.85 0.43 -5.28
CA VAL A 18 7.00 -0.17 -6.32
C VAL A 18 7.44 0.25 -7.73
N GLY A 19 8.32 1.25 -7.86
CA GLY A 19 8.83 1.71 -9.15
C GLY A 19 7.77 2.39 -10.03
N LEU A 20 6.65 2.81 -9.43
CA LEU A 20 5.59 3.57 -10.11
C LEU A 20 5.82 5.07 -9.95
N SER A 21 5.24 5.87 -10.84
CA SER A 21 5.18 7.31 -10.62
C SER A 21 4.32 7.64 -9.39
N GLN A 22 4.67 8.71 -8.68
CA GLN A 22 3.98 9.14 -7.47
C GLN A 22 2.49 9.47 -7.73
N SER A 23 2.16 9.98 -8.93
CA SER A 23 0.79 10.30 -9.34
C SER A 23 -0.06 9.04 -9.53
N ALA A 24 0.45 8.05 -10.27
CA ALA A 24 -0.24 6.77 -10.47
C ALA A 24 -0.46 6.06 -9.14
N LEU A 25 0.58 6.00 -8.30
CA LEU A 25 0.49 5.41 -6.98
C LEU A 25 -0.53 6.12 -6.08
N SER A 26 -0.54 7.47 -6.08
CA SER A 26 -1.52 8.23 -5.28
C SER A 26 -2.96 7.98 -5.72
N GLN A 27 -3.21 7.84 -7.02
CA GLN A 27 -4.54 7.50 -7.54
C GLN A 27 -4.97 6.10 -7.10
N HIS A 28 -4.08 5.11 -7.17
CA HIS A 28 -4.37 3.76 -6.70
C HIS A 28 -4.63 3.73 -5.19
N LEU A 29 -3.83 4.42 -4.38
CA LEU A 29 -4.02 4.53 -2.93
C LEU A 29 -5.32 5.26 -2.56
N ALA A 30 -5.70 6.29 -3.31
CA ALA A 30 -6.98 6.97 -3.11
C ALA A 30 -8.18 6.03 -3.37
N LYS A 31 -8.12 5.25 -4.45
CA LYS A 31 -9.16 4.25 -4.77
C LYS A 31 -9.25 3.17 -3.68
N MET A 32 -8.11 2.59 -3.29
CA MET A 32 -8.06 1.59 -2.23
C MET A 32 -8.56 2.13 -0.88
N ARG A 33 -8.28 3.39 -0.56
CA ARG A 33 -8.80 4.05 0.66
C ARG A 33 -10.32 4.20 0.60
N ASN A 34 -10.86 4.65 -0.54
CA ASN A 34 -12.30 4.81 -0.72
C ASN A 34 -13.06 3.48 -0.63
N GLU A 35 -12.45 2.38 -1.08
CA GLU A 35 -12.97 1.02 -0.94
C GLU A 35 -12.72 0.41 0.47
N GLY A 36 -12.06 1.16 1.36
CA GLY A 36 -11.75 0.74 2.73
C GLY A 36 -10.72 -0.38 2.82
N LEU A 37 -9.91 -0.58 1.77
CA LEU A 37 -8.89 -1.63 1.70
C LEU A 37 -7.61 -1.24 2.46
N VAL A 38 -7.31 0.07 2.47
CA VAL A 38 -6.18 0.64 3.20
C VAL A 38 -6.63 1.74 4.15
N GLY A 39 -6.00 1.80 5.32
CA GLY A 39 -6.12 2.90 6.26
C GLY A 39 -5.05 3.95 6.02
N THR A 40 -5.27 5.15 6.55
CA THR A 40 -4.29 6.24 6.53
C THR A 40 -4.03 6.78 7.92
N HIS A 41 -2.77 7.02 8.23
CA HIS A 41 -2.33 7.71 9.43
C HIS A 41 -1.53 8.96 9.03
N LYS A 42 -1.84 10.12 9.62
CA LYS A 42 -1.16 11.39 9.30
C LYS A 42 -0.21 11.76 10.43
N GLN A 43 1.06 11.95 10.10
CA GLN A 43 2.09 12.43 11.02
C GLN A 43 2.75 13.68 10.43
N GLY A 44 2.46 14.84 11.04
CA GLY A 44 2.86 16.13 10.49
C GLY A 44 2.21 16.38 9.12
N THR A 45 3.03 16.59 8.09
CA THR A 45 2.60 16.78 6.70
C THR A 45 2.54 15.47 5.90
N MET A 46 3.06 14.37 6.45
CA MET A 46 3.14 13.08 5.76
C MET A 46 1.91 12.21 6.05
N ILE A 47 1.43 11.52 5.01
CA ILE A 47 0.37 10.51 5.10
C ILE A 47 0.99 9.14 4.89
N TYR A 48 0.79 8.27 5.87
CA TYR A 48 1.21 6.88 5.89
C TYR A 48 0.01 6.00 5.58
N TYR A 49 0.25 4.95 4.80
CA TYR A 49 -0.75 3.97 4.39
C TYR A 49 -0.46 2.63 5.03
N ARG A 50 -1.52 1.93 5.43
CA ARG A 50 -1.46 0.58 6.00
C ARG A 50 -2.61 -0.28 5.51
N ILE A 51 -2.44 -1.59 5.45
CA ILE A 51 -3.57 -2.51 5.24
C ILE A 51 -4.42 -2.51 6.51
N ASN A 52 -5.75 -2.39 6.37
CA ASN A 52 -6.66 -2.31 7.53
C ASN A 52 -7.68 -3.44 7.57
N LYS A 53 -7.63 -4.36 6.60
CA LYS A 53 -8.58 -5.48 6.46
C LYS A 53 -7.83 -6.80 6.24
N PRO A 54 -8.13 -7.85 7.03
CA PRO A 54 -7.48 -9.15 6.90
C PRO A 54 -7.74 -9.81 5.54
N GLU A 55 -8.87 -9.52 4.89
CA GLU A 55 -9.17 -10.02 3.54
C GLU A 55 -8.25 -9.42 2.48
N VAL A 56 -7.90 -8.14 2.62
CA VAL A 56 -6.96 -7.44 1.74
C VAL A 56 -5.55 -7.94 1.97
N GLU A 57 -5.21 -8.20 3.22
CA GLU A 57 -3.96 -8.85 3.59
C GLU A 57 -3.82 -10.22 2.94
N ALA A 58 -4.87 -11.05 2.97
CA ALA A 58 -4.88 -12.37 2.36
C ALA A 58 -4.74 -12.32 0.83
N ILE A 59 -5.43 -11.38 0.15
CA ILE A 59 -5.31 -11.18 -1.30
C ILE A 59 -3.88 -10.72 -1.66
N LEU A 60 -3.36 -9.72 -0.95
CA LEU A 60 -2.01 -9.20 -1.21
C LEU A 60 -0.93 -10.23 -0.89
N SER A 61 -1.10 -11.04 0.15
CA SER A 61 -0.22 -12.14 0.49
C SER A 61 -0.25 -13.24 -0.58
N THR A 62 -1.42 -13.54 -1.14
CA THR A 62 -1.57 -14.50 -2.24
C THR A 62 -0.90 -13.98 -3.51
N LEU A 63 -1.13 -12.72 -3.87
CA LEU A 63 -0.47 -12.08 -5.01
C LEU A 63 1.07 -12.01 -4.81
N TYR A 64 1.52 -11.75 -3.58
CA TYR A 64 2.94 -11.80 -3.22
C TYR A 64 3.53 -13.20 -3.46
N LEU A 65 2.86 -14.25 -2.96
CA LEU A 65 3.30 -15.64 -3.12
C LEU A 65 3.35 -16.10 -4.58
N ILE A 66 2.46 -15.57 -5.43
CA ILE A 66 2.35 -15.95 -6.84
C ILE A 66 3.32 -15.16 -7.72
N TYR A 67 3.46 -13.84 -7.49
CA TYR A 67 4.15 -12.93 -8.41
C TYR A 67 5.42 -12.28 -7.84
N CYS A 68 5.56 -12.16 -6.52
CA CYS A 68 6.75 -11.59 -5.88
C CYS A 68 7.73 -12.69 -5.37
N LYS A 69 7.57 -13.95 -5.81
CA LYS A 69 8.39 -15.07 -5.36
C LYS A 69 9.79 -15.00 -6.01
N GLU A 70 10.71 -14.35 -5.30
CA GLU A 70 12.14 -14.70 -5.31
C GLU A 70 12.44 -15.60 -4.11
#